data_AF-A0A2L0BL01-F1
#
_entry.id   AF-A0A2L0BL01-F1
#
_cell.length_a   1.000
_cell.length_b   1.000
_cell.length_c   1.000
_cell.angle_alpha   90.00
_cell.angle_beta   90.00
_cell.angle_gamma   90.00
#
_symmetry.space_group_name_H-M   'P 1'
#
loop_
_entity.id
_entity.type
_entity.pdbx_description
1 polymer ?
#
loop_
_entity_poly.entity_id
_entity_poly.type
_entity_poly.pdbx_seq_one_letter_code
_entity_poly.pdbx_strand_id
1 'polypeptide(L)'
;EIYNEIEQNRPKVETVLAQGQDYVKRGRNSASNLQHNLRTLKQRWDSVTARANDKKIKLEIALKEATEFHESLEAFVDWLTNAEKILSNLHPVSRVLDTIQNQIEEHKVFQKDVGAHREIMLALDKKGTHLKYFSQKQDVILIKNLLIS
;
A
#
# COMPACT_ATOMS: atom_id res chain seq x y z
N GLU A 1 12.06 -11.20 -3.92
CA GLU A 1 13.14 -12.21 -4.00
C GLU A 1 13.14 -13.15 -2.80
N ILE A 2 13.37 -12.68 -1.57
CA ILE A 2 13.46 -13.53 -0.35
C ILE A 2 12.20 -14.39 -0.11
N TYR A 3 10.99 -13.84 -0.27
CA TYR A 3 9.76 -14.62 -0.10
C TYR A 3 9.68 -15.80 -1.08
N ASN A 4 10.03 -15.57 -2.35
CA ASN A 4 10.02 -16.60 -3.38
C ASN A 4 11.10 -17.66 -3.12
N GLU A 5 12.27 -17.26 -2.62
CA GLU A 5 13.33 -18.19 -2.22
C GLU A 5 12.90 -19.08 -1.04
N ILE A 6 12.18 -18.52 -0.06
CA ILE A 6 11.58 -19.30 1.03
C ILE A 6 10.59 -20.32 0.44
N GLU A 7 9.66 -19.89 -0.41
CA GLU A 7 8.68 -20.81 -1.02
C GLU A 7 9.34 -21.91 -1.85
N GLN A 8 10.41 -21.61 -2.60
CA GLN A 8 11.16 -22.62 -3.37
C GLN A 8 11.88 -23.65 -2.48
N ASN A 9 12.25 -23.29 -1.25
CA ASN A 9 12.91 -24.19 -0.31
C ASN A 9 11.95 -25.03 0.54
N ARG A 10 10.66 -24.68 0.56
CA ARG A 10 9.60 -25.41 1.28
C ARG A 10 9.62 -26.94 1.04
N PRO A 11 9.61 -27.45 -0.21
CA PRO A 11 9.59 -28.89 -0.45
C PRO A 11 10.82 -29.61 0.11
N LYS A 12 11.99 -28.96 0.08
CA LYS A 12 13.23 -29.53 0.63
C LYS A 12 13.14 -29.67 2.15
N VAL A 13 12.66 -28.65 2.84
CA VAL A 13 12.50 -28.66 4.30
C VAL A 13 11.45 -29.68 4.74
N GLU A 14 10.31 -29.73 4.05
CA GLU A 14 9.26 -30.72 4.30
C GLU A 14 9.78 -32.16 4.10
N THR A 15 10.57 -32.39 3.05
CA THR A 15 11.20 -33.68 2.77
C THR A 15 12.16 -34.09 3.89
N VAL A 16 13.05 -33.20 4.33
CA VAL A 16 14.01 -33.49 5.41
C VAL A 16 13.30 -33.77 6.72
N LEU A 17 12.25 -33.00 7.04
CA LEU A 17 11.43 -33.23 8.23
C LEU A 17 10.71 -34.58 8.17
N ALA A 18 10.13 -34.93 7.02
CA ALA A 18 9.41 -36.20 6.83
C ALA A 18 10.35 -37.40 6.94
N GLN A 19 11.49 -37.37 6.25
CA GLN A 19 12.51 -38.42 6.30
C GLN A 19 13.07 -38.57 7.72
N GLY A 20 13.43 -37.47 8.38
CA GLY A 20 13.94 -37.50 9.75
C GLY A 20 12.94 -38.08 10.75
N GLN A 21 11.65 -37.74 10.61
CA GLN A 21 10.58 -38.31 11.43
C GLN A 21 10.42 -39.83 11.22
N ASP A 22 10.51 -40.30 9.97
CA ASP A 22 10.47 -41.73 9.66
C ASP A 22 11.68 -42.48 10.26
N TYR A 23 12.89 -41.93 10.17
CA TYR A 23 14.08 -42.48 10.82
C TYR A 23 13.93 -42.58 12.35
N VAL A 24 13.42 -41.52 12.99
CA VAL A 24 13.16 -41.52 14.45
C VAL A 24 12.14 -42.59 14.83
N LYS A 25 11.09 -42.81 14.02
CA LYS A 25 10.07 -43.84 14.27
C LYS A 25 10.62 -45.26 14.14
N ARG A 26 11.56 -45.50 13.22
CA ARG A 26 12.14 -46.83 12.94
C ARG A 26 13.31 -47.19 13.87
N GLY A 27 13.95 -46.22 14.51
CA GLY A 27 15.10 -46.43 15.39
C GLY A 27 14.72 -47.05 16.75
N ARG A 28 15.43 -48.12 17.15
CA ARG A 28 15.23 -48.80 18.46
C ARG A 28 15.84 -48.07 19.66
N ASN A 29 16.77 -47.13 19.45
CA ASN A 29 17.43 -46.36 20.50
C ASN A 29 17.14 -44.86 20.31
N SER A 30 16.77 -44.18 21.40
CA SER A 30 16.35 -42.79 21.44
C SER A 30 17.35 -41.85 20.77
N ALA A 31 17.09 -41.48 19.52
CA ALA A 31 17.85 -40.46 18.79
C ALA A 31 17.46 -39.05 19.28
N SER A 32 17.66 -38.78 20.57
CA SER A 32 17.26 -37.53 21.25
C SER A 32 17.82 -36.30 20.54
N ASN A 33 19.07 -36.38 20.08
CA ASN A 33 19.72 -35.31 19.31
C ASN A 33 19.05 -35.09 17.93
N LEU A 34 18.67 -36.15 17.23
CA LEU A 34 17.96 -36.02 15.95
C LEU A 34 16.56 -35.44 16.14
N GLN A 35 15.82 -35.89 17.15
CA GLN A 35 14.52 -35.33 17.52
C GLN A 35 14.62 -33.84 17.88
N HIS A 36 15.67 -33.44 18.62
CA HIS A 36 15.94 -32.05 18.93
C HIS A 36 16.21 -31.25 17.64
N ASN A 37 17.10 -31.71 16.78
CA ASN A 37 17.45 -31.03 15.53
C ASN A 37 16.23 -30.86 14.60
N LEU A 38 15.39 -31.89 14.46
CA LEU A 38 14.17 -31.81 13.65
C LEU A 38 13.16 -30.81 14.23
N ARG A 39 13.02 -30.76 15.56
CA ARG A 39 12.18 -29.78 16.25
C ARG A 39 12.71 -28.36 16.02
N THR A 40 14.01 -28.15 16.16
CA THR A 40 14.64 -26.86 15.92
C THR A 40 14.51 -26.42 14.47
N LEU A 41 14.71 -27.32 13.51
CA LEU A 41 14.52 -27.05 12.08
C LEU A 41 13.07 -26.60 11.81
N LYS A 42 12.10 -27.35 12.31
CA LYS A 42 10.68 -27.00 12.17
C LYS A 42 10.36 -25.63 12.78
N GLN A 43 10.81 -25.37 14.01
CA GLN A 43 10.59 -24.09 14.68
C GLN A 43 11.19 -22.91 13.90
N ARG A 44 12.42 -23.05 13.39
CA ARG A 44 13.08 -22.01 12.59
C ARG A 44 12.37 -21.79 11.25
N TRP A 45 11.95 -22.88 10.61
CA TRP A 45 11.20 -22.84 9.36
C TRP A 45 9.85 -22.14 9.52
N ASP A 46 9.08 -22.51 10.54
CA ASP A 46 7.79 -21.90 10.84
C ASP A 46 7.97 -20.40 11.16
N SER A 47 9.02 -20.04 11.92
CA SER A 47 9.33 -18.65 12.26
C SER A 47 9.69 -17.79 11.04
N VAL A 48 10.60 -18.26 10.16
CA VAL A 48 10.99 -17.48 8.97
C VAL A 48 9.84 -17.35 7.99
N THR A 49 9.05 -18.41 7.80
CA THR A 49 7.88 -18.42 6.93
C THR A 49 6.79 -17.47 7.44
N ALA A 50 6.52 -17.47 8.76
CA ALA A 50 5.56 -16.55 9.37
C ALA A 50 5.99 -15.08 9.18
N ARG A 51 7.26 -14.77 9.44
CA ARG A 51 7.81 -13.40 9.27
C ARG A 51 7.78 -12.96 7.81
N ALA A 52 8.09 -13.85 6.88
CA ALA A 52 8.06 -13.54 5.45
C ALA A 52 6.64 -13.27 4.95
N ASN A 53 5.65 -14.06 5.39
CA ASN A 53 4.24 -13.83 5.07
C ASN A 53 3.72 -12.51 5.68
N ASP A 54 4.01 -12.24 6.94
CA ASP A 54 3.62 -10.98 7.59
C ASP A 54 4.20 -9.76 6.85
N LYS A 55 5.48 -9.83 6.46
CA LYS A 55 6.11 -8.75 5.68
C LYS A 55 5.49 -8.59 4.30
N LYS A 56 5.20 -9.70 3.60
CA LYS A 56 4.54 -9.68 2.29
C LYS A 56 3.17 -9.01 2.37
N ILE A 57 2.32 -9.43 3.31
CA ILE A 57 0.98 -8.87 3.51
C ILE A 57 1.06 -7.36 3.80
N LYS A 58 1.97 -6.93 4.67
CA LYS A 58 2.17 -5.51 4.99
C LYS A 58 2.59 -4.70 3.76
N LEU A 59 3.47 -5.23 2.92
CA LEU A 59 3.90 -4.57 1.69
C LEU A 59 2.77 -4.51 0.65
N GLU A 60 1.98 -5.57 0.51
CA GLU A 60 0.82 -5.59 -0.40
C GLU A 60 -0.25 -4.57 0.01
N ILE A 61 -0.55 -4.47 1.31
CA ILE A 61 -1.47 -3.46 1.84
C ILE A 61 -0.92 -2.06 1.60
N ALA A 62 0.34 -1.81 1.96
CA ALA A 62 0.95 -0.49 1.82
C ALA A 62 1.07 -0.07 0.36
N LEU A 63 1.37 -0.99 -0.56
CA LEU A 63 1.38 -0.73 -2.00
C LEU A 63 -0.02 -0.33 -2.47
N LYS A 64 -1.05 -1.10 -2.13
CA LYS A 64 -2.44 -0.78 -2.48
C LYS A 64 -2.85 0.60 -1.99
N GLU A 65 -2.59 0.91 -0.71
CA GLU A 65 -2.92 2.22 -0.14
C GLU A 65 -2.16 3.35 -0.84
N ALA A 66 -0.89 3.15 -1.20
CA ALA A 66 -0.07 4.13 -1.90
C ALA A 66 -0.55 4.35 -3.34
N THR A 67 -0.92 3.30 -4.07
CA THR A 67 -1.49 3.39 -5.42
C THR A 67 -2.79 4.18 -5.40
N GLU A 68 -3.74 3.81 -4.55
CA GLU A 68 -5.02 4.51 -4.46
C GLU A 68 -4.84 5.98 -4.01
N PHE A 69 -3.87 6.27 -3.13
CA PHE A 69 -3.53 7.64 -2.76
C PHE A 69 -2.98 8.43 -3.94
N HIS A 70 -2.06 7.83 -4.70
CA HIS A 70 -1.47 8.46 -5.87
C HIS A 70 -2.52 8.80 -6.93
N GLU A 71 -3.40 7.85 -7.29
CA GLU A 71 -4.49 8.05 -8.24
C GLU A 71 -5.45 9.16 -7.77
N SER A 72 -5.84 9.15 -6.50
CA SER A 72 -6.73 10.18 -5.94
C SER A 72 -6.06 11.56 -5.91
N LEU A 73 -4.76 11.61 -5.65
CA LEU A 73 -3.98 12.85 -5.63
C LEU A 73 -3.84 13.42 -7.04
N GLU A 74 -3.53 12.58 -8.03
CA GLU A 74 -3.43 12.99 -9.43
C GLU A 74 -4.75 13.57 -9.93
N ALA A 75 -5.87 12.88 -9.71
CA ALA A 75 -7.20 13.38 -10.06
C ALA A 75 -7.53 14.72 -9.38
N PHE A 76 -7.12 14.90 -8.11
CA PHE A 76 -7.33 16.15 -7.38
C PHE A 76 -6.45 17.29 -7.90
N VAL A 77 -5.20 17.00 -8.28
CA VAL A 77 -4.29 17.98 -8.91
C VAL A 77 -4.81 18.41 -10.28
N ASP A 78 -5.33 17.49 -11.08
CA ASP A 78 -5.96 17.80 -12.36
C ASP A 78 -7.18 18.70 -12.18
N TRP A 79 -8.04 18.39 -11.20
CA TRP A 79 -9.17 19.23 -10.85
C TRP A 79 -8.71 20.63 -10.40
N LEU A 80 -7.73 20.73 -9.49
CA LEU A 80 -7.18 22.01 -9.05
C LEU A 80 -6.64 22.83 -10.22
N THR A 81 -5.89 22.20 -11.12
CA THR A 81 -5.33 22.84 -12.32
C THR A 81 -6.44 23.40 -13.21
N ASN A 82 -7.55 22.67 -13.37
CA ASN A 82 -8.71 23.15 -14.13
C ASN A 82 -9.47 24.26 -13.40
N ALA A 83 -9.64 24.16 -12.09
CA ALA A 83 -10.26 25.19 -11.28
C ALA A 83 -9.48 26.52 -11.33
N GLU A 84 -8.15 26.45 -11.26
CA GLU A 84 -7.26 27.61 -11.45
C GLU A 84 -7.40 28.22 -12.85
N LYS A 85 -7.48 27.39 -13.90
CA LYS A 85 -7.72 27.87 -15.28
C LYS A 85 -9.08 28.55 -15.42
N ILE A 86 -10.13 28.04 -14.78
CA ILE A 86 -11.46 28.67 -14.80
C ILE A 86 -11.34 30.07 -14.19
N LEU A 87 -10.75 30.17 -12.99
CA LEU A 87 -10.56 31.44 -12.30
C LEU A 87 -9.72 32.45 -13.10
N SER A 88 -8.63 31.99 -13.74
CA SER A 88 -7.76 32.86 -14.54
C SER A 88 -8.43 33.37 -15.82
N ASN A 89 -9.44 32.66 -16.34
CA ASN A 89 -10.15 33.00 -17.56
C ASN A 89 -11.49 33.72 -17.30
N LEU A 90 -11.82 34.04 -16.05
CA LEU A 90 -13.02 34.81 -15.74
C LEU A 90 -12.95 36.20 -16.38
N HIS A 91 -14.04 36.59 -17.03
CA HIS A 91 -14.17 37.92 -17.60
C HIS A 91 -14.27 38.97 -16.49
N PRO A 92 -13.83 40.21 -16.74
CA PRO A 92 -14.08 41.32 -15.83
C PRO A 92 -15.57 41.46 -15.50
N VAL A 93 -15.86 41.93 -14.29
CA VAL A 93 -17.24 42.16 -13.84
C VAL A 93 -17.94 43.12 -14.80
N SER A 94 -19.08 42.69 -15.34
CA SER A 94 -19.86 43.50 -16.28
C SER A 94 -20.55 44.67 -15.56
N ARG A 95 -21.00 45.66 -16.33
CA ARG A 95 -21.93 46.71 -15.88
C ARG A 95 -23.36 46.50 -16.38
N VAL A 96 -23.56 45.47 -17.19
CA VAL A 96 -24.86 45.08 -17.75
C VAL A 96 -25.52 44.11 -16.77
N LEU A 97 -26.73 44.43 -16.32
CA LEU A 97 -27.44 43.69 -15.28
C LEU A 97 -27.53 42.18 -15.59
N ASP A 98 -27.99 41.82 -16.78
CA ASP A 98 -28.17 40.42 -17.19
C ASP A 98 -26.84 39.66 -17.17
N THR A 99 -25.77 40.28 -17.66
CA THR A 99 -24.42 39.68 -17.64
C THR A 99 -23.89 39.50 -16.22
N ILE A 100 -24.09 40.48 -15.34
CA ILE A 100 -23.68 40.37 -13.93
C ILE A 100 -24.44 39.24 -13.23
N GLN A 101 -25.75 39.10 -13.49
CA GLN A 101 -26.55 38.02 -12.92
C GLN A 101 -26.01 36.64 -13.35
N ASN A 102 -25.65 36.49 -14.63
CA ASN A 102 -25.02 35.27 -15.13
C ASN A 102 -23.66 35.02 -14.46
N GLN A 103 -22.79 36.04 -14.38
CA GLN A 103 -21.49 35.94 -13.71
C GLN A 103 -21.62 35.51 -12.23
N ILE A 104 -22.62 36.04 -11.53
CA ILE A 104 -22.91 35.66 -10.13
C ILE A 104 -23.30 34.18 -10.04
N GLU A 105 -24.15 33.71 -10.95
CA GLU A 105 -24.62 32.33 -10.91
C GLU A 105 -23.50 31.33 -11.27
N GLU A 106 -22.70 31.62 -12.29
CA GLU A 106 -21.49 30.86 -12.63
C GLU A 106 -20.54 30.77 -11.42
N HIS A 107 -20.31 31.89 -10.73
CA HIS A 107 -19.43 31.92 -9.57
C HIS A 107 -20.00 31.13 -8.38
N LYS A 108 -21.33 31.13 -8.17
CA LYS A 108 -21.95 30.29 -7.13
C LYS A 108 -21.81 28.81 -7.43
N VAL A 109 -21.97 28.41 -8.70
CA VAL A 109 -21.75 27.01 -9.13
C VAL A 109 -20.30 26.62 -8.86
N PHE A 110 -19.34 27.47 -9.24
CA PHE A 110 -17.93 27.23 -8.96
C PHE A 110 -17.62 27.12 -7.46
N GLN A 111 -18.17 28.03 -6.63
CA GLN A 111 -18.02 27.96 -5.17
C GLN A 111 -18.56 26.65 -4.59
N LYS A 112 -19.69 26.16 -5.11
CA LYS A 112 -20.25 24.88 -4.69
C LYS A 112 -19.34 23.71 -5.08
N ASP A 113 -18.78 23.73 -6.29
CA ASP A 113 -17.83 22.71 -6.76
C ASP A 113 -16.55 22.67 -5.89
N VAL A 114 -15.96 23.83 -5.62
CA VAL A 114 -14.81 23.95 -4.69
C VAL A 114 -15.18 23.45 -3.30
N GLY A 115 -16.38 23.78 -2.82
CA GLY A 115 -16.90 23.30 -1.54
C GLY A 115 -16.99 21.77 -1.47
N ALA A 116 -17.46 21.11 -2.54
CA ALA A 116 -17.56 19.66 -2.61
C ALA A 116 -16.19 18.96 -2.59
N HIS A 117 -15.17 19.59 -3.18
CA HIS A 117 -13.81 19.05 -3.23
C HIS A 117 -13.04 19.21 -1.90
N ARG A 118 -13.56 19.97 -0.93
CA ARG A 118 -12.96 20.10 0.41
C ARG A 118 -12.84 18.76 1.13
N GLU A 119 -13.86 17.90 1.02
CA GLU A 119 -13.83 16.58 1.67
C GLU A 119 -12.75 15.68 1.07
N ILE A 120 -12.55 15.75 -0.25
CA ILE A 120 -11.49 15.02 -0.96
C ILE A 120 -10.11 15.49 -0.49
N MET A 121 -9.90 16.81 -0.38
CA MET A 121 -8.65 17.37 0.16
C MET A 121 -8.35 16.84 1.58
N LEU A 122 -9.34 16.82 2.47
CA LEU A 122 -9.17 16.31 3.84
C LEU A 122 -8.88 14.80 3.86
N ALA A 123 -9.53 14.03 2.99
CA ALA A 123 -9.27 12.60 2.85
C ALA A 123 -7.85 12.33 2.33
N LEU A 124 -7.39 13.10 1.35
CA LEU A 124 -6.02 13.04 0.83
C LEU A 124 -4.99 13.39 1.90
N ASP A 125 -5.20 14.46 2.67
CA ASP A 125 -4.29 14.85 3.76
C ASP A 125 -4.17 13.75 4.83
N LYS A 126 -5.32 13.18 5.24
CA LYS A 126 -5.35 12.06 6.17
C LYS A 126 -4.61 10.83 5.63
N LYS A 127 -4.87 10.45 4.37
CA LYS A 127 -4.26 9.27 3.73
C LYS A 127 -2.76 9.47 3.52
N GLY A 128 -2.33 10.64 3.06
CA GLY A 128 -0.93 11.01 2.92
C GLY A 128 -0.18 10.99 4.25
N THR A 129 -0.82 11.50 5.32
CA THR A 129 -0.28 11.44 6.69
C THR A 129 -0.15 9.99 7.18
N HIS A 130 -1.18 9.16 6.98
CA HIS A 130 -1.14 7.75 7.33
C HIS A 130 0.03 7.05 6.64
N LEU A 131 0.13 7.18 5.31
CA LEU A 131 1.20 6.59 4.52
C LEU A 131 2.57 7.03 5.02
N LYS A 132 2.78 8.33 5.28
CA LYS A 132 4.05 8.88 5.77
C LYS A 132 4.53 8.24 7.08
N TYR A 133 3.63 7.92 8.01
CA TYR A 133 3.98 7.40 9.33
C TYR A 133 3.92 5.86 9.43
N PHE A 134 3.07 5.20 8.64
CA PHE A 134 2.96 3.74 8.63
C PHE A 134 4.03 3.04 7.78
N SER A 135 4.57 3.72 6.77
CA SER A 135 5.64 3.15 5.96
C SER A 135 7.00 3.36 6.65
N GLN A 136 7.65 2.27 7.07
CA GLN A 136 9.05 2.32 7.50
C GLN A 136 9.90 2.85 6.33
N LYS A 137 10.98 3.62 6.57
CA LYS A 137 11.81 4.21 5.49
C LYS A 137 12.21 3.22 4.38
N GLN A 138 12.40 1.95 4.73
CA GLN A 138 12.76 0.87 3.80
C GLN A 138 11.58 0.45 2.90
N ASP A 139 10.36 0.50 3.43
CA ASP A 139 9.13 0.13 2.72
C ASP A 139 8.70 1.23 1.75
N VAL A 140 8.93 2.50 2.10
CA VAL A 140 8.70 3.65 1.21
C VAL A 140 9.47 3.51 -0.10
N ILE A 141 10.77 3.16 -0.02
CA ILE A 141 11.62 3.02 -1.20
C ILE A 141 11.12 1.87 -2.09
N LEU A 142 10.74 0.74 -1.48
CA LEU A 142 10.23 -0.41 -2.21
C LEU A 142 8.90 -0.08 -2.91
N ILE A 143 7.97 0.56 -2.21
CA ILE A 143 6.68 0.99 -2.76
C ILE A 143 6.89 2.01 -3.88
N LYS A 144 7.78 2.99 -3.69
CA LYS A 144 8.08 4.00 -4.71
C LYS A 144 8.61 3.37 -6.00
N ASN A 145 9.51 2.38 -5.90
CA ASN A 145 10.02 1.67 -7.08
C ASN A 145 8.91 0.87 -7.78
N LEU A 146 7.98 0.27 -7.03
CA LEU A 146 6.85 -0.47 -7.58
C LEU A 146 5.80 0.42 -8.27
N LEU A 147 5.69 1.70 -7.90
CA LEU A 147 4.80 2.65 -8.56
C LEU A 147 5.40 3.29 -9.84
N ILE A 148 6.72 3.22 -10.00
CA ILE A 148 7.45 3.83 -11.13
C ILE A 148 7.82 2.78 -12.20
N SER A 149 7.71 1.48 -11.89
CA SER A 149 7.98 0.37 -12.81
C SER A 149 6.73 -0.05 -13.57
#